data_AF-A0A0P1KLU9-F1
#
_entry.id   AF-A0A0P1KLU9-F1
#
_cell.length_a   1.000
_cell.length_b   1.000
_cell.length_c   1.000
_cell.angle_alpha   90.00
_cell.angle_beta   90.00
_cell.angle_gamma   90.00
#
_symmetry.space_group_name_H-M   'P 1'
#
loop_
_entity.id
_entity.type
_entity.pdbx_description
1 polymer ?
#
loop_
_entity_poly.entity_id
_entity_poly.type
_entity_poly.pdbx_seq_one_letter_code
_entity_poly.pdbx_strand_id
1 'polypeptide(L)'
;MNSEDNSDKATILLMGLRRGGKSSICKVVFHNMQPLDTLYLESTSNPTMEHFSTLIDLAVMELPGQLNYFEPNYDSERLFKSVGALVYVIDSQDEYMNALTNFAIIVEYAYKVNPDINIEVLIHKVDGLSEDFKVDTQRDIMQRTGEELLELGLDGVQVSFYLTSIFDHSIYEAFSRIVQKLVPELPFLENMLDNLVQHSKIEKCFLFDINSKIYVSTDSSPVDIVTYETCAEFVDVTIDLHDLYKIQGTEGAVTDSTSKKPPLEVKGVSALNNGVVIYLRQMIRGLALVALIRPDDTDVESCLTVVDYNVDIFKKGLEQVWAHARITSPEGK
;
A
#
# COMPACT_ATOMS: atom_id res chain seq x y z
N MET A 1 30.14 0.31 -12.52
CA MET A 1 30.34 1.21 -11.37
C MET A 1 29.26 2.26 -11.43
N ASN A 2 28.17 2.06 -10.68
CA ASN A 2 27.10 3.01 -10.33
C ASN A 2 26.09 2.20 -9.49
N SER A 3 26.52 1.81 -8.28
CA SER A 3 25.73 0.96 -7.37
C SER A 3 25.83 1.41 -5.92
N GLU A 4 25.87 2.73 -5.72
CA GLU A 4 25.87 3.39 -4.41
C GLU A 4 24.95 4.61 -4.55
N ASP A 5 23.64 4.42 -4.34
CA ASP A 5 22.63 5.46 -4.03
C ASP A 5 21.22 4.83 -3.87
N ASN A 6 21.10 3.76 -3.08
CA ASN A 6 19.82 3.07 -2.87
C ASN A 6 19.53 2.79 -1.38
N SER A 7 20.17 3.53 -0.46
CA SER A 7 20.12 3.24 0.98
C SER A 7 18.75 3.49 1.64
N ASP A 8 17.87 4.24 0.98
CA ASP A 8 16.63 4.73 1.62
C ASP A 8 15.35 4.16 0.96
N LYS A 9 15.48 3.18 0.07
CA LYS A 9 14.34 2.60 -0.66
C LYS A 9 13.79 1.37 0.04
N ALA A 10 12.55 1.43 0.51
CA ALA A 10 11.85 0.26 1.02
C ALA A 10 11.58 -0.70 -0.14
N THR A 11 12.38 -1.77 -0.23
CA THR A 11 12.25 -2.74 -1.32
C THR A 11 11.29 -3.85 -0.90
N ILE A 12 10.26 -4.07 -1.73
CA ILE A 12 9.30 -5.17 -1.59
C ILE A 12 9.65 -6.25 -2.60
N LEU A 13 9.81 -7.48 -2.11
CA LEU A 13 10.13 -8.63 -2.95
C LEU A 13 8.90 -9.50 -3.13
N LEU A 14 8.38 -9.59 -4.36
CA LEU A 14 7.26 -10.47 -4.71
C LEU A 14 7.77 -11.82 -5.19
N MET A 15 7.47 -12.86 -4.41
CA MET A 15 7.84 -14.25 -4.69
C MET A 15 6.64 -15.19 -4.78
N GLY A 16 6.85 -16.37 -5.35
CA GLY A 16 5.89 -17.48 -5.35
C GLY A 16 5.96 -18.32 -6.61
N LEU A 17 5.09 -19.33 -6.68
CA LEU A 17 5.06 -20.27 -7.81
C LEU A 17 4.65 -19.64 -9.16
N ARG A 18 5.04 -20.27 -10.26
CA ARG A 18 4.60 -19.88 -11.61
C ARG A 18 3.07 -19.86 -11.68
N ARG A 19 2.50 -18.86 -12.35
CA ARG A 19 1.03 -18.64 -12.49
C ARG A 19 0.28 -18.26 -11.19
N GLY A 20 0.98 -18.03 -10.08
CA GLY A 20 0.36 -17.56 -8.83
C GLY A 20 -0.16 -16.12 -8.85
N GLY A 21 -0.05 -15.37 -9.95
CA GLY A 21 -0.65 -14.03 -10.09
C GLY A 21 0.23 -12.83 -9.73
N LYS A 22 1.54 -13.02 -9.46
CA LYS A 22 2.50 -11.94 -9.13
C LYS A 22 2.44 -10.75 -10.09
N SER A 23 2.64 -11.00 -11.38
CA SER A 23 2.64 -9.95 -12.40
C SER A 23 1.27 -9.30 -12.61
N SER A 24 0.19 -10.02 -12.32
CA SER A 24 -1.15 -9.44 -12.29
C SER A 24 -1.29 -8.47 -11.11
N ILE A 25 -0.84 -8.87 -9.92
CA ILE A 25 -0.85 -8.01 -8.72
C ILE A 25 -0.04 -6.74 -8.96
N CYS A 26 1.20 -6.84 -9.47
CA CYS A 26 2.05 -5.67 -9.68
C CYS A 26 1.43 -4.68 -10.66
N LYS A 27 0.85 -5.16 -11.76
CA LYS A 27 0.22 -4.29 -12.76
C LYS A 27 -1.12 -3.71 -12.30
N VAL A 28 -1.92 -4.45 -11.53
CA VAL A 28 -3.19 -3.93 -11.00
C VAL A 28 -2.90 -2.84 -9.97
N VAL A 29 -2.01 -3.12 -9.00
CA VAL A 29 -1.76 -2.20 -7.87
C VAL A 29 -0.97 -0.96 -8.30
N PHE A 30 0.05 -1.12 -9.15
CA PHE A 30 0.98 -0.01 -9.44
C PHE A 30 0.81 0.63 -10.81
N HIS A 31 0.17 -0.06 -11.77
CA HIS A 31 -0.10 0.48 -13.11
C HIS A 31 -1.58 0.81 -13.33
N ASN A 32 -2.44 0.63 -12.31
CA ASN A 32 -3.89 0.79 -12.42
C ASN A 32 -4.48 0.03 -13.63
N MET A 33 -3.93 -1.14 -13.95
CA MET A 33 -4.42 -2.00 -15.03
C MET A 33 -5.73 -2.66 -14.61
N GLN A 34 -6.72 -2.75 -15.51
CA GLN A 34 -7.97 -3.44 -15.18
C GLN A 34 -7.72 -4.94 -14.95
N PRO A 35 -8.36 -5.57 -13.95
CA PRO A 35 -8.16 -6.99 -13.65
C PRO A 35 -8.44 -7.92 -14.84
N LEU A 36 -9.42 -7.59 -15.70
CA LEU A 36 -9.75 -8.36 -16.90
C LEU A 36 -8.63 -8.34 -17.94
N ASP A 37 -7.89 -7.24 -18.04
CA ASP A 37 -6.79 -7.09 -18.98
C ASP A 37 -5.55 -7.90 -18.55
N THR A 38 -5.49 -8.30 -17.26
CA THR A 38 -4.38 -9.12 -16.76
C THR A 38 -4.39 -10.55 -17.30
N LEU A 39 -5.51 -11.02 -17.87
CA LEU A 39 -5.61 -12.34 -18.52
C LEU A 39 -4.67 -12.46 -19.74
N TYR A 40 -4.32 -11.33 -20.35
CA TYR A 40 -3.46 -11.27 -21.54
C TYR A 40 -1.97 -11.11 -21.20
N LEU A 41 -1.61 -11.20 -19.91
CA LEU A 41 -0.21 -11.10 -19.50
C LEU A 41 0.58 -12.35 -19.88
N GLU A 42 1.71 -12.12 -20.54
CA GLU A 42 2.67 -13.18 -20.85
C GLU A 42 3.39 -13.66 -19.59
N SER A 43 3.88 -14.90 -19.61
CA SER A 43 4.66 -15.44 -18.49
C SER A 43 5.99 -14.71 -18.34
N THR A 44 6.26 -14.17 -17.15
CA THR A 44 7.51 -13.50 -16.80
C THR A 44 8.68 -14.48 -16.88
N SER A 45 9.63 -14.23 -17.79
CA SER A 45 10.82 -15.06 -18.04
C SER A 45 12.08 -14.52 -17.37
N ASN A 46 12.14 -13.20 -17.14
CA ASN A 46 13.27 -12.52 -16.51
C ASN A 46 12.80 -11.74 -15.27
N PRO A 47 13.64 -11.60 -14.24
CA PRO A 47 13.34 -10.73 -13.10
C PRO A 47 13.04 -9.31 -13.56
N THR A 48 11.89 -8.78 -13.16
CA THR A 48 11.51 -7.38 -13.41
C THR A 48 11.65 -6.61 -12.11
N MET A 49 12.40 -5.51 -12.14
CA MET A 49 12.42 -4.52 -11.06
C MET A 49 11.67 -3.29 -11.54
N GLU A 50 10.60 -2.96 -10.81
CA GLU A 50 9.83 -1.75 -11.05
C GLU A 50 10.09 -0.78 -9.91
N HIS A 51 10.43 0.46 -10.27
CA HIS A 51 10.71 1.52 -9.31
C HIS A 51 9.54 2.49 -9.30
N PHE A 52 8.88 2.60 -8.16
CA PHE A 52 7.80 3.55 -7.94
C PHE A 52 8.30 4.65 -7.03
N SER A 53 8.41 5.86 -7.58
CA SER A 53 8.62 7.07 -6.81
C SER A 53 7.26 7.59 -6.32
N THR A 54 6.62 6.84 -5.42
CA THR A 54 5.47 7.34 -4.64
C THR A 54 6.01 7.90 -3.31
N LEU A 55 5.18 7.98 -2.26
CA LEU A 55 5.65 8.41 -0.93
C LEU A 55 6.73 7.54 -0.33
N ILE A 56 6.79 6.29 -0.78
CA ILE A 56 7.78 5.32 -0.40
C ILE A 56 8.43 4.93 -1.71
N ASP A 57 9.75 5.04 -1.78
CA ASP A 57 10.50 4.55 -2.92
C ASP A 57 10.43 3.02 -2.89
N LEU A 58 9.35 2.50 -3.47
CA LEU A 58 9.06 1.07 -3.54
C LEU A 58 9.77 0.51 -4.77
N ALA A 59 10.75 -0.35 -4.51
CA ALA A 59 11.27 -1.23 -5.54
C ALA A 59 10.51 -2.56 -5.42
N VAL A 60 9.70 -2.87 -6.42
CA VAL A 60 9.02 -4.16 -6.51
C VAL A 60 9.83 -5.04 -7.43
N MET A 61 10.38 -6.13 -6.87
CA MET A 61 11.10 -7.12 -7.66
C MET A 61 10.24 -8.37 -7.82
N GLU A 62 9.92 -8.74 -9.06
CA GLU A 62 9.28 -10.01 -9.38
C GLU A 62 10.32 -11.04 -9.78
N LEU A 63 10.29 -12.21 -9.15
CA LEU A 63 11.13 -13.33 -9.55
C LEU A 63 10.32 -14.38 -10.33
N PRO A 64 10.86 -14.93 -11.44
CA PRO A 64 10.24 -16.04 -12.13
C PRO A 64 10.12 -17.26 -11.22
N GLY A 65 8.92 -17.85 -11.15
CA GLY A 65 8.60 -18.99 -10.26
C GLY A 65 9.26 -20.32 -10.61
N GLN A 66 10.22 -20.33 -11.55
CA GLN A 66 11.05 -21.49 -11.94
C GLN A 66 12.51 -21.33 -11.46
N LEU A 67 12.88 -20.21 -10.85
CA LEU A 67 14.26 -20.00 -10.41
C LEU A 67 14.61 -20.96 -9.28
N ASN A 68 15.64 -21.77 -9.52
CA ASN A 68 16.38 -22.41 -8.45
C ASN A 68 17.14 -21.32 -7.68
N TYR A 69 16.59 -20.89 -6.55
CA TYR A 69 17.14 -19.83 -5.69
C TYR A 69 18.58 -20.09 -5.20
N PHE A 70 19.08 -21.32 -5.38
CA PHE A 70 20.40 -21.79 -4.97
C PHE A 70 21.44 -21.76 -6.10
N GLU A 71 21.11 -21.27 -7.29
CA GLU A 71 22.10 -21.14 -8.35
C GLU A 71 23.10 -20.00 -8.04
N PRO A 72 24.42 -20.29 -8.02
CA PRO A 72 25.46 -19.36 -7.54
C PRO A 72 25.71 -18.15 -8.45
N ASN A 73 24.95 -17.98 -9.52
CA ASN A 73 25.08 -16.89 -10.48
C ASN A 73 24.24 -15.66 -10.13
N TYR A 74 23.36 -15.74 -9.13
CA TYR A 74 22.51 -14.63 -8.70
C TYR A 74 22.99 -14.11 -7.34
N ASP A 75 23.21 -12.80 -7.22
CA ASP A 75 23.54 -12.13 -5.94
C ASP A 75 22.30 -12.08 -5.01
N SER A 76 21.68 -13.24 -4.75
CA SER A 76 20.50 -13.39 -3.89
C SER A 76 20.76 -12.83 -2.50
N GLU A 77 21.93 -13.10 -1.92
CA GLU A 77 22.29 -12.60 -0.59
C GLU A 77 22.27 -11.06 -0.51
N ARG A 78 22.77 -10.37 -1.54
CA ARG A 78 22.74 -8.90 -1.58
C ARG A 78 21.30 -8.37 -1.69
N LEU A 79 20.47 -9.06 -2.48
CA LEU A 79 19.07 -8.69 -2.66
C LEU A 79 18.28 -8.84 -1.36
N PHE A 80 18.37 -9.98 -0.68
CA PHE A 80 17.69 -10.21 0.60
C PHE A 80 18.18 -9.27 1.71
N LYS A 81 19.44 -8.80 1.68
CA LYS A 81 19.92 -7.73 2.58
C LYS A 81 19.29 -6.36 2.31
N SER A 82 18.95 -6.07 1.06
CA SER A 82 18.34 -4.79 0.67
C SER A 82 16.81 -4.75 0.79
N VAL A 83 16.17 -5.92 0.99
CA VAL A 83 14.72 -6.05 1.02
C VAL A 83 14.20 -5.84 2.43
N GLY A 84 13.19 -4.97 2.57
CA GLY A 84 12.53 -4.71 3.84
C GLY A 84 11.34 -5.62 4.10
N ALA A 85 10.63 -6.05 3.04
CA ALA A 85 9.52 -6.99 3.15
C ALA A 85 9.53 -8.03 2.02
N LEU A 86 9.35 -9.28 2.41
CA LEU A 86 9.15 -10.41 1.52
C LEU A 86 7.66 -10.73 1.45
N VAL A 87 7.09 -10.63 0.25
CA VAL A 87 5.69 -10.95 -0.03
C VAL A 87 5.61 -12.22 -0.86
N TYR A 88 5.11 -13.30 -0.27
CA TYR A 88 4.96 -14.60 -0.94
C TYR A 88 3.52 -14.83 -1.37
N VAL A 89 3.30 -15.09 -2.66
CA VAL A 89 1.98 -15.27 -3.25
C VAL A 89 1.67 -16.77 -3.42
N ILE A 90 0.65 -17.23 -2.71
CA ILE A 90 0.09 -18.59 -2.77
C ILE A 90 -1.21 -18.54 -3.57
N ASP A 91 -1.35 -19.40 -4.57
CA ASP A 91 -2.61 -19.56 -5.29
C ASP A 91 -3.56 -20.46 -4.49
N SER A 92 -4.73 -19.95 -4.08
CA SER A 92 -5.72 -20.72 -3.33
C SER A 92 -6.57 -21.66 -4.19
N GLN A 93 -6.54 -21.53 -5.52
CA GLN A 93 -7.32 -22.37 -6.43
C GLN A 93 -6.55 -23.60 -6.91
N ASP A 94 -5.23 -23.63 -6.71
CA ASP A 94 -4.34 -24.72 -7.12
C ASP A 94 -3.78 -25.45 -5.87
N GLU A 95 -3.07 -26.55 -6.10
CA GLU A 95 -2.44 -27.31 -5.03
C GLU A 95 -1.27 -26.53 -4.39
N TYR A 96 -1.48 -26.03 -3.18
CA TYR A 96 -0.52 -25.15 -2.49
C TYR A 96 0.55 -25.90 -1.67
N MET A 97 0.54 -27.24 -1.59
CA MET A 97 1.52 -28.00 -0.79
C MET A 97 2.96 -27.72 -1.21
N ASN A 98 3.25 -27.77 -2.52
CA ASN A 98 4.58 -27.44 -3.03
C ASN A 98 4.93 -25.96 -2.79
N ALA A 99 3.91 -25.08 -2.72
CA ALA A 99 4.12 -23.66 -2.44
C ALA A 99 4.57 -23.42 -1.00
N LEU A 100 4.01 -24.18 -0.04
CA LEU A 100 4.36 -24.11 1.39
C LEU A 100 5.79 -24.59 1.63
N THR A 101 6.15 -25.77 1.13
CA THR A 101 7.52 -26.29 1.31
C THR A 101 8.57 -25.35 0.69
N ASN A 102 8.29 -24.78 -0.49
CA ASN A 102 9.16 -23.77 -1.09
C ASN A 102 9.20 -22.47 -0.26
N PHE A 103 8.07 -22.06 0.31
CA PHE A 103 8.00 -20.89 1.18
C PHE A 103 8.87 -21.08 2.43
N ALA A 104 8.76 -22.21 3.11
CA ALA A 104 9.56 -22.52 4.30
C ALA A 104 11.07 -22.44 4.03
N ILE A 105 11.51 -22.98 2.89
CA ILE A 105 12.91 -22.92 2.44
C ILE A 105 13.36 -21.47 2.18
N ILE A 106 12.51 -20.66 1.52
CA ILE A 106 12.81 -19.24 1.25
C ILE A 106 12.88 -18.44 2.54
N VAL A 107 11.95 -18.68 3.49
CA VAL A 107 11.93 -18.02 4.79
C VAL A 107 13.17 -18.35 5.59
N GLU A 108 13.58 -19.62 5.62
CA GLU A 108 14.83 -20.04 6.29
C GLU A 108 16.04 -19.30 5.74
N TYR A 109 16.14 -19.18 4.41
CA TYR A 109 17.23 -18.46 3.77
C TYR A 109 17.17 -16.94 4.04
N ALA A 110 15.98 -16.34 3.90
CA ALA A 110 15.78 -14.91 4.12
C ALA A 110 16.12 -14.51 5.57
N TYR A 111 15.65 -15.28 6.55
CA TYR A 111 15.89 -15.01 7.96
C TYR A 111 17.36 -15.19 8.38
N LYS A 112 18.09 -16.11 7.72
CA LYS A 112 19.55 -16.24 7.90
C LYS A 112 20.31 -15.01 7.39
N VAL A 113 19.81 -14.36 6.35
CA VAL A 113 20.46 -13.19 5.72
C VAL A 113 20.08 -11.88 6.41
N ASN A 114 18.79 -11.70 6.71
CA ASN A 114 18.24 -10.53 7.36
C ASN A 114 17.15 -10.94 8.38
N PRO A 115 17.43 -10.88 9.69
CA PRO A 115 16.47 -11.27 10.72
C PRO A 115 15.33 -10.25 10.91
N ASP A 116 15.53 -9.00 10.50
CA ASP A 116 14.55 -7.91 10.64
C ASP A 116 13.59 -7.82 9.43
N ILE A 117 13.58 -8.82 8.54
CA ILE A 117 12.73 -8.83 7.35
C ILE A 117 11.26 -9.10 7.74
N ASN A 118 10.35 -8.28 7.22
CA ASN A 118 8.91 -8.54 7.36
C ASN A 118 8.49 -9.63 6.37
N ILE A 119 7.81 -10.68 6.87
CA ILE A 119 7.39 -11.82 6.05
C ILE A 119 5.87 -11.85 5.96
N GLU A 120 5.38 -11.70 4.73
CA GLU A 120 3.98 -11.48 4.43
C GLU A 120 3.53 -12.49 3.37
N VAL A 121 2.42 -13.19 3.63
CA VAL A 121 1.88 -14.22 2.74
C VAL A 121 0.53 -13.77 2.19
N LEU A 122 0.43 -13.70 0.88
CA LEU A 122 -0.82 -13.43 0.16
C LEU A 122 -1.43 -14.76 -0.29
N ILE A 123 -2.54 -15.15 0.34
CA ILE A 123 -3.42 -16.21 -0.14
C ILE A 123 -4.28 -15.57 -1.24
N HIS A 124 -3.94 -15.87 -2.49
CA HIS A 124 -4.39 -15.14 -3.66
C HIS A 124 -5.40 -15.95 -4.49
N LYS A 125 -6.25 -15.25 -5.25
CA LYS A 125 -7.36 -15.81 -6.06
C LYS A 125 -8.50 -16.41 -5.22
N VAL A 126 -8.85 -15.72 -4.14
CA VAL A 126 -9.96 -16.09 -3.26
C VAL A 126 -11.34 -15.75 -3.83
N ASP A 127 -11.40 -15.09 -5.00
CA ASP A 127 -12.61 -14.66 -5.71
C ASP A 127 -13.57 -15.80 -6.05
N GLY A 128 -13.04 -16.98 -6.36
CA GLY A 128 -13.84 -18.16 -6.69
C GLY A 128 -14.31 -18.99 -5.49
N LEU A 129 -13.94 -18.61 -4.26
CA LEU A 129 -14.13 -19.41 -3.06
C LEU A 129 -15.30 -18.90 -2.21
N SER A 130 -16.05 -19.81 -1.59
CA SER A 130 -17.07 -19.43 -0.59
C SER A 130 -16.41 -18.91 0.69
N GLU A 131 -17.10 -18.04 1.44
CA GLU A 131 -16.58 -17.46 2.69
C GLU A 131 -16.14 -18.53 3.70
N ASP A 132 -16.92 -19.60 3.87
CA ASP A 132 -16.55 -20.72 4.75
C ASP A 132 -15.24 -21.38 4.31
N PHE A 133 -15.06 -21.56 2.99
CA PHE A 133 -13.86 -22.19 2.44
C PHE A 133 -12.63 -21.27 2.53
N LYS A 134 -12.81 -19.94 2.45
CA LYS A 134 -11.74 -18.96 2.67
C LYS A 134 -11.16 -19.10 4.08
N VAL A 135 -12.04 -19.17 5.09
CA VAL A 135 -11.64 -19.31 6.50
C VAL A 135 -10.92 -20.64 6.74
N ASP A 136 -11.46 -21.74 6.20
CA ASP A 136 -10.84 -23.06 6.33
C ASP A 136 -9.47 -23.11 5.63
N THR A 137 -9.36 -22.57 4.42
CA THR A 137 -8.10 -22.53 3.66
C THR A 137 -7.06 -21.68 4.36
N GLN A 138 -7.45 -20.51 4.89
CA GLN A 138 -6.54 -19.66 5.66
C GLN A 138 -6.02 -20.39 6.89
N ARG A 139 -6.91 -21.02 7.65
CA ARG A 139 -6.54 -21.77 8.86
C ARG A 139 -5.59 -22.93 8.53
N ASP A 140 -5.87 -23.68 7.47
CA ASP A 140 -5.03 -24.81 7.04
C ASP A 140 -3.64 -24.34 6.60
N ILE A 141 -3.56 -23.29 5.78
CA ILE A 141 -2.29 -22.69 5.35
C ILE A 141 -1.50 -22.17 6.56
N MET A 142 -2.15 -21.46 7.49
CA MET A 142 -1.51 -20.94 8.70
C MET A 142 -0.95 -22.06 9.57
N GLN A 143 -1.73 -23.13 9.77
CA GLN A 143 -1.31 -24.27 10.59
C GLN A 143 -0.13 -25.00 9.95
N ARG A 144 -0.21 -25.34 8.66
CA ARG A 144 0.86 -26.07 7.96
C ARG A 144 2.15 -25.25 7.85
N THR A 145 2.02 -23.95 7.57
CA THR A 145 3.18 -23.05 7.56
C THR A 145 3.84 -22.99 8.94
N GLY A 146 3.02 -22.92 10.01
CA GLY A 146 3.53 -22.98 11.37
C GLY A 146 4.27 -24.29 11.66
N GLU A 147 3.71 -25.43 11.28
CA GLU A 147 4.33 -26.75 11.46
C GLU A 147 5.67 -26.86 10.69
N GLU A 148 5.72 -26.47 9.41
CA GLU A 148 6.96 -26.50 8.61
C GLU A 148 8.05 -25.55 9.17
N LEU A 149 7.68 -24.37 9.65
CA LEU A 149 8.64 -23.43 10.27
C LEU A 149 9.17 -23.94 11.61
N LEU A 150 8.33 -24.60 12.41
CA LEU A 150 8.73 -25.25 13.66
C LEU A 150 9.69 -26.42 13.39
N GLU A 151 9.45 -27.21 12.35
CA GLU A 151 10.36 -28.31 11.94
C GLU A 151 11.76 -27.80 11.56
N LEU A 152 11.83 -26.60 10.96
CA LEU A 152 13.09 -25.92 10.64
C LEU A 152 13.75 -25.23 11.86
N GLY A 153 13.10 -25.23 13.03
CA GLY A 153 13.60 -24.61 14.26
C GLY A 153 13.53 -23.08 14.26
N LEU A 154 12.65 -22.50 13.46
CA LEU A 154 12.43 -21.05 13.35
C LEU A 154 11.36 -20.58 14.35
N ASP A 155 11.61 -20.82 15.63
CA ASP A 155 10.72 -20.43 16.74
C ASP A 155 10.77 -18.92 16.98
N GLY A 156 9.96 -18.15 16.26
CA GLY A 156 9.82 -16.70 16.48
C GLY A 156 9.60 -15.85 15.23
N VAL A 157 9.62 -16.45 14.04
CA VAL A 157 9.34 -15.72 12.80
C VAL A 157 7.86 -15.33 12.76
N GLN A 158 7.59 -14.03 12.74
CA GLN A 158 6.23 -13.51 12.62
C GLN A 158 5.82 -13.49 11.14
N VAL A 159 4.94 -14.40 10.76
CA VAL A 159 4.35 -14.44 9.41
C VAL A 159 2.93 -13.90 9.48
N SER A 160 2.64 -12.93 8.63
CA SER A 160 1.30 -12.35 8.47
C SER A 160 0.64 -12.89 7.22
N PHE A 161 -0.65 -13.20 7.30
CA PHE A 161 -1.42 -13.81 6.21
C PHE A 161 -2.55 -12.88 5.78
N TYR A 162 -2.70 -12.69 4.47
CA TYR A 162 -3.77 -11.88 3.89
C TYR A 162 -4.51 -12.66 2.81
N LEU A 163 -5.84 -12.59 2.84
CA LEU A 163 -6.70 -13.08 1.77
C LEU A 163 -6.79 -11.96 0.72
N THR A 164 -6.43 -12.26 -0.53
CA THR A 164 -6.38 -11.25 -1.58
C THR A 164 -6.99 -11.72 -2.89
N SER A 165 -7.61 -10.78 -3.58
CA SER A 165 -8.14 -10.92 -4.93
C SER A 165 -7.78 -9.67 -5.73
N ILE A 166 -7.47 -9.82 -7.02
CA ILE A 166 -7.30 -8.66 -7.92
C ILE A 166 -8.65 -8.04 -8.33
N PHE A 167 -9.76 -8.76 -8.13
CA PHE A 167 -11.09 -8.28 -8.45
C PHE A 167 -11.72 -7.47 -7.32
N ASP A 168 -11.19 -7.64 -6.09
CA ASP A 168 -11.66 -6.94 -4.90
C ASP A 168 -10.62 -5.92 -4.41
N HIS A 169 -11.04 -5.02 -3.54
CA HIS A 169 -10.16 -4.03 -2.91
C HIS A 169 -9.20 -4.61 -1.85
N SER A 170 -9.34 -5.91 -1.53
CA SER A 170 -8.53 -6.63 -0.52
C SER A 170 -7.03 -6.61 -0.82
N ILE A 171 -6.64 -6.64 -2.10
CA ILE A 171 -5.22 -6.56 -2.48
C ILE A 171 -4.61 -5.23 -2.05
N TYR A 172 -5.30 -4.12 -2.27
CA TYR A 172 -4.80 -2.80 -1.89
C TYR A 172 -4.76 -2.64 -0.37
N GLU A 173 -5.72 -3.20 0.36
CA GLU A 173 -5.70 -3.21 1.83
C GLU A 173 -4.50 -4.01 2.36
N ALA A 174 -4.25 -5.20 1.81
CA ALA A 174 -3.10 -6.03 2.18
C ALA A 174 -1.79 -5.28 1.92
N PHE A 175 -1.63 -4.70 0.74
CA PHE A 175 -0.44 -3.89 0.42
C PHE A 175 -0.33 -2.67 1.32
N SER A 176 -1.42 -2.03 1.71
CA SER A 176 -1.40 -0.90 2.66
C SER A 176 -0.85 -1.31 4.01
N ARG A 177 -1.26 -2.47 4.56
CA ARG A 177 -0.72 -2.99 5.81
C ARG A 177 0.76 -3.39 5.70
N ILE A 178 1.17 -3.96 4.56
CA ILE A 178 2.58 -4.33 4.30
C ILE A 178 3.43 -3.07 4.23
N VAL A 179 2.95 -2.06 3.51
CA VAL A 179 3.60 -0.77 3.35
C VAL A 179 3.71 -0.03 4.69
N GLN A 180 2.68 -0.08 5.53
CA GLN A 180 2.71 0.48 6.88
C GLN A 180 3.85 -0.10 7.73
N LYS A 181 4.03 -1.42 7.72
CA LYS A 181 5.13 -2.09 8.45
C LYS A 181 6.51 -1.70 7.95
N LEU A 182 6.62 -1.20 6.72
CA LEU A 182 7.89 -0.73 6.14
C LEU A 182 8.23 0.70 6.50
N VAL A 183 7.27 1.53 6.94
CA VAL A 183 7.48 2.95 7.24
C VAL A 183 7.88 3.12 8.71
N PRO A 184 9.12 3.51 9.02
CA PRO A 184 9.58 3.68 10.41
C PRO A 184 8.83 4.78 11.17
N GLU A 185 8.39 5.83 10.48
CA GLU A 185 7.68 6.98 11.07
C GLU A 185 6.18 6.73 11.31
N LEU A 186 5.68 5.52 11.06
CA LEU A 186 4.26 5.18 11.19
C LEU A 186 3.66 5.54 12.56
N PRO A 187 4.28 5.23 13.72
CA PRO A 187 3.66 5.53 15.02
C PRO A 187 3.42 7.03 15.24
N PHE A 188 4.25 7.88 14.64
CA PHE A 188 4.05 9.32 14.70
C PHE A 188 2.86 9.75 13.84
N LEU A 189 2.76 9.23 12.62
CA LEU A 189 1.64 9.50 11.71
C LEU A 189 0.31 9.02 12.30
N GLU A 190 0.28 7.82 12.87
CA GLU A 190 -0.89 7.23 13.53
C GLU A 190 -1.32 8.11 14.70
N ASN A 191 -0.41 8.52 15.58
CA ASN A 191 -0.73 9.42 16.69
C ASN A 191 -1.21 10.80 16.20
N MET A 192 -0.68 11.34 15.10
CA MET A 192 -1.20 12.59 14.53
C MET A 192 -2.63 12.43 14.00
N LEU A 193 -2.94 11.30 13.36
CA LEU A 193 -4.27 10.98 12.87
C LEU A 193 -5.24 10.74 14.03
N ASP A 194 -4.81 10.05 15.10
CA ASP A 194 -5.59 9.86 16.32
C ASP A 194 -5.92 11.21 16.98
N ASN A 195 -4.96 12.15 17.04
CA ASN A 195 -5.22 13.51 17.53
C ASN A 195 -6.22 14.26 16.65
N LEU A 196 -6.13 14.10 15.32
CA LEU A 196 -7.09 14.69 14.39
C LEU A 196 -8.49 14.13 14.65
N VAL A 197 -8.63 12.81 14.74
CA VAL A 197 -9.89 12.11 15.03
C VAL A 197 -10.44 12.48 16.40
N GLN A 198 -9.60 12.57 17.43
CA GLN A 198 -10.02 12.92 18.78
C GLN A 198 -10.55 14.35 18.91
N HIS A 199 -9.95 15.29 18.18
CA HIS A 199 -10.31 16.71 18.23
C HIS A 199 -11.28 17.16 17.14
N SER A 200 -11.75 16.24 16.31
CA SER A 200 -12.76 16.48 15.29
C SER A 200 -13.89 15.45 15.42
N LYS A 201 -15.06 15.71 14.84
CA LYS A 201 -16.15 14.71 14.80
C LYS A 201 -15.94 13.69 13.65
N ILE A 202 -14.70 13.23 13.48
CA ILE A 202 -14.34 12.22 12.48
C ILE A 202 -14.50 10.84 13.12
N GLU A 203 -15.13 9.90 12.42
CA GLU A 203 -15.24 8.50 12.85
C GLU A 203 -14.02 7.70 12.44
N LYS A 204 -13.51 7.95 11.23
CA LYS A 204 -12.38 7.22 10.63
C LYS A 204 -11.60 8.13 9.69
N CYS A 205 -10.29 7.98 9.64
CA CYS A 205 -9.45 8.68 8.67
C CYS A 205 -8.37 7.81 8.05
N PHE A 206 -8.05 8.13 6.81
CA PHE A 206 -7.05 7.44 6.00
C PHE A 206 -6.19 8.46 5.29
N LEU A 207 -4.89 8.18 5.23
CA LEU A 207 -3.94 8.93 4.44
C LEU A 207 -3.56 8.11 3.20
N PHE A 208 -4.20 8.41 2.08
CA PHE A 208 -4.04 7.70 0.80
C PHE A 208 -2.96 8.29 -0.08
N ASP A 209 -2.23 7.44 -0.80
CA ASP A 209 -1.54 7.84 -2.03
C ASP A 209 -2.52 7.79 -3.20
N ILE A 210 -2.71 8.93 -3.88
CA ILE A 210 -3.71 9.10 -4.94
C ILE A 210 -3.46 8.14 -6.12
N ASN A 211 -2.19 7.85 -6.43
CA ASN A 211 -1.86 7.06 -7.63
C ASN A 211 -2.04 5.55 -7.42
N SER A 212 -1.69 5.04 -6.24
CA SER A 212 -1.66 3.60 -5.95
C SER A 212 -2.89 3.12 -5.16
N LYS A 213 -3.71 4.04 -4.63
CA LYS A 213 -4.83 3.76 -3.73
C LYS A 213 -4.41 3.08 -2.42
N ILE A 214 -3.12 2.99 -2.15
CA ILE A 214 -2.58 2.44 -0.91
C ILE A 214 -2.71 3.52 0.17
N TYR A 215 -3.23 3.15 1.35
CA TYR A 215 -3.18 4.04 2.49
C TYR A 215 -1.86 3.86 3.24
N VAL A 216 -1.14 4.97 3.42
CA VAL A 216 0.14 5.03 4.14
C VAL A 216 -0.07 4.93 5.64
N SER A 217 -1.15 5.52 6.16
CA SER A 217 -1.46 5.52 7.59
C SER A 217 -2.96 5.67 7.80
N THR A 218 -3.44 5.20 8.95
CA THR A 218 -4.83 5.31 9.41
C THR A 218 -4.81 5.52 10.92
N ASP A 219 -5.93 5.97 11.48
CA ASP A 219 -6.12 6.01 12.93
C ASP A 219 -6.19 4.60 13.53
N SER A 220 -5.98 4.53 14.84
CA SER A 220 -5.91 3.31 15.65
C SER A 220 -7.18 2.44 15.64
N SER A 221 -8.32 2.96 15.17
CA SER A 221 -9.55 2.16 15.10
C SER A 221 -9.45 1.04 14.05
N PRO A 222 -10.11 -0.11 14.25
CA PRO A 222 -10.02 -1.21 13.28
C PRO A 222 -10.55 -0.78 11.91
N VAL A 223 -9.82 -1.14 10.86
CA VAL A 223 -10.22 -0.86 9.47
C VAL A 223 -11.24 -1.89 9.03
N ASP A 224 -12.41 -1.42 8.61
CA ASP A 224 -13.40 -2.23 7.92
C ASP A 224 -13.19 -2.13 6.40
N ILE A 225 -13.29 -3.27 5.71
CA ILE A 225 -13.04 -3.39 4.27
C ILE A 225 -14.02 -2.52 3.48
N VAL A 226 -15.30 -2.48 3.92
CA VAL A 226 -16.36 -1.68 3.27
C VAL A 226 -16.06 -0.19 3.39
N THR A 227 -15.55 0.23 4.54
CA THR A 227 -15.16 1.62 4.79
C THR A 227 -13.97 2.02 3.92
N TYR A 228 -12.98 1.14 3.81
CA TYR A 228 -11.83 1.32 2.93
C TYR A 228 -12.25 1.42 1.45
N GLU A 229 -13.09 0.50 0.97
CA GLU A 229 -13.61 0.47 -0.40
C GLU A 229 -14.33 1.78 -0.75
N THR A 230 -15.23 2.23 0.13
CA THR A 230 -15.96 3.50 -0.06
C THR A 230 -15.01 4.70 -0.15
N CYS A 231 -13.95 4.72 0.67
CA CYS A 231 -12.96 5.79 0.64
C CYS A 231 -12.09 5.75 -0.63
N ALA A 232 -11.68 4.56 -1.07
CA ALA A 232 -10.88 4.37 -2.27
C ALA A 232 -11.65 4.78 -3.53
N GLU A 233 -12.91 4.36 -3.67
CA GLU A 233 -13.78 4.80 -4.77
C GLU A 233 -13.99 6.32 -4.75
N PHE A 234 -14.10 6.93 -3.56
CA PHE A 234 -14.27 8.37 -3.45
C PHE A 234 -13.04 9.16 -3.93
N VAL A 235 -11.82 8.61 -3.75
CA VAL A 235 -10.60 9.18 -4.32
C VAL A 235 -10.69 9.18 -5.84
N ASP A 236 -11.03 8.04 -6.46
CA ASP A 236 -11.16 7.93 -7.92
C ASP A 236 -12.17 8.93 -8.46
N VAL A 237 -13.39 8.96 -7.90
CA VAL A 237 -14.45 9.88 -8.33
C VAL A 237 -13.98 11.33 -8.23
N THR A 238 -13.30 11.70 -7.14
CA THR A 238 -12.83 13.08 -6.95
C THR A 238 -11.76 13.45 -7.96
N ILE A 239 -10.81 12.55 -8.23
CA ILE A 239 -9.71 12.78 -9.16
C ILE A 239 -10.19 12.76 -10.61
N ASP A 240 -11.05 11.82 -11.00
CA ASP A 240 -11.62 11.71 -12.34
C ASP A 240 -12.50 12.93 -12.66
N LEU A 241 -13.34 13.37 -11.72
CA LEU A 241 -14.13 14.60 -11.90
C LEU A 241 -13.24 15.83 -11.96
N HIS A 242 -12.24 15.92 -11.08
CA HIS A 242 -11.26 17.01 -11.14
C HIS A 242 -10.52 17.01 -12.48
N ASP A 243 -10.15 15.85 -13.01
CA ASP A 243 -9.43 15.71 -14.27
C ASP A 243 -10.29 15.96 -15.51
N LEU A 244 -11.59 15.70 -15.44
CA LEU A 244 -12.54 16.05 -16.47
C LEU A 244 -12.77 17.57 -16.56
N TYR A 245 -12.82 18.24 -15.40
CA TYR A 245 -13.14 19.66 -15.29
C TYR A 245 -11.92 20.56 -15.09
N LYS A 246 -10.70 20.02 -14.97
CA LYS A 246 -9.48 20.81 -15.06
C LYS A 246 -9.44 21.37 -16.48
N ILE A 247 -9.90 22.60 -16.63
CA ILE A 247 -9.68 23.34 -17.85
C ILE A 247 -8.16 23.47 -17.92
N GLN A 248 -7.53 22.68 -18.79
CA GLN A 248 -6.22 23.05 -19.30
C GLN A 248 -6.43 24.44 -19.86
N GLY A 249 -5.95 25.45 -19.13
CA GLY A 249 -5.96 26.82 -19.59
C GLY A 249 -5.27 26.83 -20.94
N THR A 250 -6.09 26.92 -21.98
CA THR A 250 -5.78 27.42 -23.32
C THR A 250 -4.28 27.51 -23.60
N GLU A 251 -3.79 26.53 -24.36
CA GLU A 251 -2.69 26.76 -25.30
C GLU A 251 -3.03 28.03 -26.11
N GLY A 252 -2.46 29.18 -25.71
CA GLY A 252 -2.63 30.46 -26.40
C GLY A 252 -3.27 31.58 -25.58
N ALA A 253 -2.65 32.01 -24.48
CA ALA A 253 -2.85 33.36 -23.96
C ALA A 253 -1.52 33.93 -23.44
N VAL A 254 -0.90 34.72 -24.31
CA VAL A 254 0.19 35.65 -23.97
C VAL A 254 -0.35 36.69 -22.97
N THR A 255 0.52 37.10 -22.04
CA THR A 255 0.41 38.23 -21.09
C THR A 255 -0.71 38.18 -20.02
N ASP A 256 -0.37 37.81 -18.79
CA ASP A 256 -0.08 38.82 -17.76
C ASP A 256 0.43 38.21 -16.44
N SER A 257 1.61 38.64 -16.05
CA SER A 257 2.20 38.45 -14.73
C SER A 257 1.42 39.25 -13.69
N THR A 258 0.75 38.60 -12.72
CA THR A 258 0.52 39.05 -11.30
C THR A 258 -0.61 38.31 -10.55
N SER A 259 -0.81 37.00 -10.74
CA SER A 259 -1.47 36.20 -9.70
C SER A 259 -1.03 34.74 -9.74
N LYS A 260 0.02 34.40 -8.98
CA LYS A 260 0.24 33.00 -8.59
C LYS A 260 -0.89 32.62 -7.63
N LYS A 261 -2.07 32.24 -8.14
CA LYS A 261 -3.02 31.47 -7.34
C LYS A 261 -2.26 30.25 -6.80
N PRO A 262 -2.34 29.92 -5.50
CA PRO A 262 -1.79 28.67 -5.02
C PRO A 262 -2.37 27.54 -5.89
N PRO A 263 -1.60 26.46 -6.16
CA PRO A 263 -2.15 25.31 -6.85
C PRO A 263 -3.47 24.94 -6.17
N LEU A 264 -4.55 24.80 -6.95
CA LEU A 264 -5.86 24.44 -6.43
C LEU A 264 -5.72 23.10 -5.70
N GLU A 265 -5.74 23.15 -4.37
CA GLU A 265 -5.75 21.94 -3.55
C GLU A 265 -7.05 21.21 -3.83
N VAL A 266 -6.96 19.94 -4.23
CA VAL A 266 -8.15 19.14 -4.48
C VAL A 266 -8.87 18.91 -3.15
N LYS A 267 -10.13 19.33 -3.08
CA LYS A 267 -11.03 19.08 -1.95
C LYS A 267 -12.33 18.49 -2.49
N GLY A 268 -12.71 17.33 -1.95
CA GLY A 268 -13.96 16.65 -2.25
C GLY A 268 -14.79 16.53 -0.98
N VAL A 269 -16.09 16.79 -1.06
CA VAL A 269 -17.03 16.54 0.04
C VAL A 269 -18.26 15.88 -0.54
N SER A 270 -18.66 14.75 0.04
CA SER A 270 -19.87 14.03 -0.35
C SER A 270 -20.67 13.64 0.88
N ALA A 271 -21.98 13.90 0.87
CA ALA A 271 -22.88 13.53 1.95
C ALA A 271 -23.73 12.32 1.51
N LEU A 272 -23.71 11.27 2.32
CA LEU A 272 -24.50 10.07 2.12
C LEU A 272 -25.90 10.21 2.74
N ASN A 273 -26.85 9.41 2.26
CA ASN A 273 -28.26 9.46 2.71
C ASN A 273 -28.45 9.16 4.21
N ASN A 274 -27.50 8.44 4.83
CA ASN A 274 -27.51 8.13 6.26
C ASN A 274 -26.93 9.26 7.13
N GLY A 275 -26.59 10.42 6.53
CA GLY A 275 -26.02 11.57 7.22
C GLY A 275 -24.49 11.54 7.37
N VAL A 276 -23.81 10.46 6.96
CA VAL A 276 -22.35 10.39 6.97
C VAL A 276 -21.77 11.24 5.84
N VAL A 277 -20.73 12.01 6.13
CA VAL A 277 -20.04 12.87 5.17
C VAL A 277 -18.65 12.31 4.91
N ILE A 278 -18.34 12.03 3.65
CA ILE A 278 -17.01 11.68 3.19
C ILE A 278 -16.29 12.97 2.80
N TYR A 279 -15.14 13.20 3.41
CA TYR A 279 -14.30 14.37 3.21
C TYR A 279 -12.97 13.93 2.61
N LEU A 280 -12.55 14.54 1.51
CA LEU A 280 -11.25 14.35 0.90
C LEU A 280 -10.53 15.68 0.81
N ARG A 281 -9.27 15.70 1.21
CA ARG A 281 -8.39 16.85 1.01
C ARG A 281 -6.98 16.45 0.61
N GLN A 282 -6.46 17.08 -0.43
CA GLN A 282 -5.09 16.90 -0.87
C GLN A 282 -4.09 17.46 0.13
N MET A 283 -3.10 16.63 0.47
CA MET A 283 -2.03 16.92 1.41
C MET A 283 -0.74 17.29 0.66
N ILE A 284 0.27 16.43 0.69
CA ILE A 284 1.63 16.70 0.18
C ILE A 284 1.96 15.66 -0.89
N ARG A 285 2.59 16.08 -2.00
CA ARG A 285 3.19 15.19 -3.03
C ARG A 285 2.30 14.03 -3.51
N GLY A 286 1.00 14.27 -3.66
CA GLY A 286 0.07 13.23 -4.12
C GLY A 286 -0.59 12.42 -3.00
N LEU A 287 -0.34 12.74 -1.73
CA LEU A 287 -1.19 12.27 -0.63
C LEU A 287 -2.55 12.97 -0.62
N ALA A 288 -3.57 12.21 -0.26
CA ALA A 288 -4.89 12.70 0.09
C ALA A 288 -5.29 12.17 1.47
N LEU A 289 -5.80 13.05 2.32
CA LEU A 289 -6.51 12.63 3.53
C LEU A 289 -7.98 12.39 3.16
N VAL A 290 -8.49 11.22 3.49
CA VAL A 290 -9.91 10.88 3.38
C VAL A 290 -10.44 10.61 4.78
N ALA A 291 -11.54 11.27 5.15
CA ALA A 291 -12.14 11.15 6.48
C ALA A 291 -13.65 10.91 6.36
N LEU A 292 -14.17 10.04 7.23
CA LEU A 292 -15.59 9.84 7.44
C LEU A 292 -16.03 10.67 8.65
N ILE A 293 -16.98 11.57 8.44
CA ILE A 293 -17.48 12.50 9.45
C ILE A 293 -18.94 12.17 9.72
N ARG A 294 -19.31 12.07 11.00
CA ARG A 294 -20.72 11.97 11.41
C ARG A 294 -21.13 13.27 12.11
N PRO A 295 -21.89 14.15 11.45
CA PRO A 295 -22.41 15.36 12.07
C PRO A 295 -23.62 15.01 12.96
N ASP A 296 -23.42 14.97 14.28
CA ASP A 296 -24.53 14.86 15.24
C ASP A 296 -25.30 16.20 15.34
N ASP A 297 -26.49 16.26 14.73
CA ASP A 297 -27.49 17.36 14.77
C ASP A 297 -26.97 18.79 14.49
N THR A 298 -25.74 18.92 13.99
CA THR A 298 -25.04 20.18 13.75
C THR A 298 -25.03 20.48 12.25
N ASP A 299 -25.15 21.76 11.86
CA ASP A 299 -25.05 22.16 10.46
C ASP A 299 -23.74 21.64 9.84
N VAL A 300 -23.86 20.91 8.73
CA VAL A 300 -22.72 20.26 8.04
C VAL A 300 -21.62 21.27 7.72
N GLU A 301 -21.98 22.48 7.30
CA GLU A 301 -21.03 23.55 6.99
C GLU A 301 -20.17 23.93 8.21
N SER A 302 -20.79 24.13 9.37
CA SER A 302 -20.07 24.48 10.59
C SER A 302 -19.15 23.35 11.05
N CYS A 303 -19.60 22.09 10.96
CA CYS A 303 -18.78 20.92 11.25
C CYS A 303 -17.56 20.84 10.33
N LEU A 304 -17.77 21.06 9.01
CA LEU A 304 -16.69 21.07 8.03
C LEU A 304 -15.68 22.18 8.27
N THR A 305 -16.09 23.37 8.72
CA THR A 305 -15.14 24.45 9.03
C THR A 305 -14.21 24.10 10.19
N VAL A 306 -14.71 23.41 11.21
CA VAL A 306 -13.90 22.94 12.34
C VAL A 306 -12.93 21.84 11.87
N VAL A 307 -13.41 20.92 11.04
CA VAL A 307 -12.57 19.88 10.44
C VAL A 307 -11.49 20.51 9.58
N ASP A 308 -11.81 21.46 8.71
CA ASP A 308 -10.85 22.15 7.84
C ASP A 308 -9.72 22.80 8.65
N TYR A 309 -10.05 23.46 9.76
CA TYR A 309 -9.05 24.08 10.63
C TYR A 309 -8.10 23.05 11.25
N ASN A 310 -8.61 21.92 11.74
CA ASN A 310 -7.78 20.87 12.30
C ASN A 310 -6.95 20.15 11.22
N VAL A 311 -7.52 19.95 10.04
CA VAL A 311 -6.86 19.36 8.87
C VAL A 311 -5.73 20.28 8.38
N ASP A 312 -5.90 21.61 8.43
CA ASP A 312 -4.82 22.57 8.13
C ASP A 312 -3.65 22.46 9.11
N ILE A 313 -3.94 22.26 10.40
CA ILE A 313 -2.90 22.04 11.42
C ILE A 313 -2.18 20.72 11.15
N PHE A 314 -2.93 19.65 10.87
CA PHE A 314 -2.37 18.34 10.53
C PHE A 314 -1.48 18.42 9.28
N LYS A 315 -1.92 19.12 8.24
CA LYS A 315 -1.13 19.35 7.02
C LYS A 315 0.20 20.05 7.31
N LYS A 316 0.19 21.11 8.12
CA LYS A 316 1.43 21.79 8.56
C LYS A 316 2.35 20.86 9.36
N GLY A 317 1.78 19.99 10.19
CA GLY A 317 2.52 18.96 10.91
C GLY A 317 3.20 17.98 9.96
N LEU A 318 2.48 17.47 8.95
CA LEU A 318 3.02 16.59 7.92
C LEU A 318 4.16 17.25 7.14
N GLU A 319 4.03 18.54 6.81
CA GLU A 319 5.09 19.30 6.11
C GLU A 319 6.37 19.39 6.94
N GLN A 320 6.25 19.53 8.27
CA GLN A 320 7.40 19.56 9.18
C GLN A 320 8.06 18.18 9.32
N VAL A 321 7.27 17.12 9.48
CA VAL A 321 7.77 15.73 9.53
C VAL A 321 8.56 15.43 8.27
N TRP A 322 8.01 15.77 7.10
CA TRP A 322 8.69 15.48 5.83
C TRP A 322 9.92 16.35 5.58
N ALA A 323 9.94 17.57 6.11
CA ALA A 323 11.12 18.41 6.09
C ALA A 323 12.27 17.84 6.94
N HIS A 324 11.96 17.01 7.95
CA HIS A 324 12.93 16.39 8.85
C HIS A 324 13.23 14.92 8.48
N ALA A 325 12.32 14.23 7.80
CA ALA A 325 12.51 12.87 7.26
C ALA A 325 13.50 12.85 6.07
N ARG A 326 13.66 13.98 5.37
CA ARG A 326 14.85 14.20 4.53
C ARG A 326 16.05 14.47 5.43
N ILE A 327 16.61 13.43 6.02
CA ILE A 327 17.96 13.51 6.59
C ILE A 327 18.89 13.84 5.42
N THR A 328 19.45 15.05 5.53
CA THR A 328 20.60 15.57 4.80
C THR A 328 21.42 14.49 4.11
N SER A 329 21.47 14.51 2.78
CA SER A 329 22.67 14.08 2.06
C SER A 329 23.86 14.70 2.79
N PRO A 330 24.88 13.94 3.23
CA PRO A 330 26.05 14.55 3.82
C PRO A 330 26.65 15.47 2.77
N GLU A 331 26.51 16.79 2.99
CA GLU A 331 27.19 17.79 2.17
C GLU A 331 28.67 17.46 2.21
N GLY A 332 29.22 17.23 1.01
CA GLY A 332 30.59 16.82 0.81
C GLY A 332 31.58 17.72 1.55
N LYS A 333 32.56 17.07 2.16
CA LYS A 333 33.93 17.58 2.26
C LYS A 333 34.90 16.51 1.82
#